data_AF-A0A643ASN0-F1
#
_entry.id   AF-A0A643ASN0-F1
#
_cell.length_a   1.000
_cell.length_b   1.000
_cell.length_c   1.000
_cell.angle_alpha   90.00
_cell.angle_beta   90.00
_cell.angle_gamma   90.00
#
_symmetry.space_group_name_H-M   'P 1'
#
loop_
_entity.id
_entity.type
_entity.pdbx_description
1 polymer ?
#
loop_
_entity_poly.entity_id
_entity_poly.type
_entity_poly.pdbx_seq_one_letter_code
_entity_poly.pdbx_strand_id
1 'polypeptide(L)'
;NIRETAQANKGVHIPKSTKYLKDVHFTEPCGPFRWYNGSVGRCAQAKQRGWMQGQRLKNSGEFLLHVIKNAECNTELQGLDVDSLVIEHIQ
;
A
#
# COMPACT_ATOMS: atom_id res chain seq x y z
N ASN A 1 8.93 3.04 -7.29
CA ASN A 1 7.52 3.48 -7.15
C ASN A 1 6.63 2.33 -6.73
N ILE A 2 6.04 1.54 -7.64
CA ILE A 2 5.10 0.44 -7.29
C ILE A 2 5.66 -0.49 -6.21
N ARG A 3 6.90 -0.99 -6.37
CA ARG A 3 7.58 -1.85 -5.37
C ARG A 3 7.56 -1.29 -3.95
N GLU A 4 7.79 0.01 -3.77
CA GLU A 4 7.85 0.63 -2.43
C GLU A 4 6.44 0.68 -1.80
N THR A 5 5.43 1.08 -2.56
CA THR A 5 4.02 1.07 -2.11
C THR A 5 3.51 -0.35 -1.87
N ALA A 6 3.93 -1.32 -2.67
CA ALA A 6 3.54 -2.71 -2.52
C ALA A 6 4.19 -3.32 -1.26
N GLN A 7 5.50 -3.13 -1.05
CA GLN A 7 6.19 -3.57 0.17
C GLN A 7 5.62 -2.92 1.44
N ALA A 8 5.07 -1.71 1.38
CA ALA A 8 4.36 -1.08 2.50
C ALA A 8 3.04 -1.77 2.90
N ASN A 9 2.50 -2.65 2.04
CA ASN A 9 1.30 -3.47 2.30
C ASN A 9 1.63 -4.93 2.66
N LYS A 10 2.90 -5.34 2.62
CA LYS A 10 3.32 -6.70 3.00
C LYS A 10 3.16 -6.90 4.51
N GLY A 11 2.57 -8.02 4.92
CA GLY A 11 2.25 -8.33 6.32
C GLY A 11 1.05 -7.57 6.88
N VAL A 12 0.25 -6.91 6.03
CA VAL A 12 -0.93 -6.13 6.43
C VAL A 12 -2.21 -6.89 6.07
N HIS A 13 -3.22 -6.82 6.94
CA HIS A 13 -4.56 -7.36 6.65
C HIS A 13 -5.23 -6.63 5.48
N ILE A 14 -6.00 -7.34 4.66
CA ILE A 14 -6.73 -6.79 3.50
C ILE A 14 -7.51 -5.50 3.83
N PRO A 15 -8.39 -5.42 4.86
CA PRO A 15 -9.12 -4.18 5.19
C PRO A 15 -8.22 -3.00 5.61
N LYS A 16 -7.06 -3.28 6.23
CA LYS A 16 -6.07 -2.24 6.58
C LYS A 16 -5.28 -1.75 5.35
N SER A 17 -4.98 -2.67 4.44
CA SER A 17 -4.28 -2.41 3.17
C SER A 17 -5.14 -1.58 2.21
N THR A 18 -6.41 -1.96 2.01
CA THR A 18 -7.34 -1.19 1.16
C THR A 18 -7.62 0.20 1.72
N LYS A 19 -7.75 0.34 3.05
CA LYS A 19 -7.83 1.66 3.70
C LYS A 19 -6.58 2.48 3.42
N TYR A 20 -5.38 1.95 3.68
CA TYR A 20 -4.14 2.68 3.45
C TYR A 20 -3.98 3.14 1.99
N LEU A 21 -4.31 2.29 1.02
CA LEU A 21 -4.21 2.64 -0.40
C LEU A 21 -5.26 3.67 -0.83
N LYS A 22 -6.48 3.63 -0.29
CA LYS A 22 -7.49 4.70 -0.46
C LYS A 22 -7.00 6.01 0.15
N ASP A 23 -6.39 5.98 1.34
CA ASP A 23 -5.82 7.17 1.98
C ASP A 23 -4.67 7.75 1.13
N VAL A 24 -3.78 6.92 0.56
CA VAL A 24 -2.74 7.37 -0.39
C VAL A 24 -3.34 8.03 -1.65
N HIS A 25 -4.47 7.51 -2.14
CA HIS A 25 -5.16 8.07 -3.30
C HIS A 25 -5.88 9.40 -2.98
N PHE A 26 -6.53 9.55 -1.82
CA PHE A 26 -7.33 10.73 -1.46
C PHE A 26 -6.60 11.73 -0.54
N THR A 27 -6.10 11.30 0.63
CA THR A 27 -5.75 12.17 1.77
C THR A 27 -4.52 11.70 2.54
N GLU A 28 -3.35 12.22 2.13
CA GLU A 28 -2.12 12.46 2.91
C GLU A 28 -0.99 11.42 3.15
N PRO A 29 -1.14 10.13 3.48
CA PRO A 29 0.00 9.34 3.97
C PRO A 29 1.00 8.98 2.85
N CYS A 30 2.04 9.80 2.66
CA CYS A 30 3.09 9.56 1.68
C CYS A 30 3.68 8.13 1.80
N GLY A 31 3.93 7.48 0.67
CA GLY A 31 4.56 6.16 0.65
C GLY A 31 6.01 6.24 1.14
N PRO A 32 6.49 5.31 1.99
CA PRO A 32 7.90 5.26 2.35
C PRO A 32 8.73 4.85 1.12
N PHE A 33 9.83 5.56 0.86
CA PHE A 33 10.83 5.15 -0.13
C PHE A 33 12.11 4.76 0.59
N ARG A 34 12.50 3.48 0.48
CA ARG A 34 13.68 2.90 1.11
C ARG A 34 14.84 2.71 0.14
N TRP A 35 14.59 2.10 -1.02
CA TRP A 35 15.65 1.74 -1.96
C TRP A 35 15.82 2.72 -3.13
N TYR A 36 14.72 3.21 -3.69
CA TYR A 36 14.74 4.09 -4.87
C TYR A 36 14.54 5.57 -4.50
N ASN A 37 15.36 6.09 -3.58
CA ASN A 37 15.15 7.40 -2.94
C ASN A 37 16.04 8.55 -3.49
N GLY A 38 16.88 8.32 -4.50
CA GLY A 38 17.91 9.26 -4.96
C GLY A 38 17.43 10.66 -5.38
N SER A 39 16.17 10.80 -5.81
CA SER A 39 15.55 12.08 -6.18
C SER A 39 14.22 12.34 -5.45
N VAL A 40 14.02 11.72 -4.28
CA VAL A 40 12.75 11.82 -3.53
C VAL A 40 12.83 12.95 -2.50
N GLY A 41 11.87 13.88 -2.59
CA GLY A 41 11.74 15.00 -1.67
C GLY A 41 11.45 14.59 -0.22
N ARG A 42 11.77 15.49 0.71
CA ARG A 42 11.42 15.31 2.13
C ARG A 42 9.96 15.68 2.36
N CYS A 43 9.27 14.94 3.22
CA CYS A 43 7.85 15.14 3.49
C CYS A 43 7.56 15.07 5.00
N ALA A 44 6.77 16.01 5.53
CA ALA A 44 6.42 16.04 6.95
C ALA A 44 5.60 14.81 7.38
N GLN A 45 4.73 14.30 6.50
CA GLN A 45 3.92 13.08 6.73
C GLN A 45 4.82 11.84 6.88
N ALA A 46 5.97 11.80 6.21
CA ALA A 46 6.93 10.68 6.32
C ALA A 46 7.45 10.53 7.76
N LYS A 47 7.59 11.65 8.48
CA LYS A 47 8.07 11.71 9.87
C LYS A 47 7.17 10.96 10.85
N GLN A 48 5.85 10.94 10.61
CA GLN A 48 4.89 10.16 11.42
C GLN A 48 5.18 8.65 11.38
N ARG A 49 5.83 8.18 10.30
CA ARG A 49 6.21 6.78 10.09
C ARG A 49 7.71 6.52 10.33
N GLY A 50 8.45 7.51 10.83
CA GLY A 50 9.90 7.44 11.07
C GLY A 50 10.80 7.71 9.85
N TRP A 51 10.25 8.20 8.73
CA TRP A 51 11.00 8.43 7.49
C TRP A 51 11.22 9.93 7.24
N MET A 52 12.31 10.30 6.56
CA MET A 52 12.53 11.68 6.11
C MET A 52 12.04 11.94 4.68
N GLN A 53 12.00 10.90 3.84
CA GLN A 53 11.65 10.98 2.42
C GLN A 53 10.38 10.18 2.13
N GLY A 54 9.55 10.68 1.23
CA GLY A 54 8.34 10.01 0.79
C GLY A 54 7.65 10.78 -0.34
N GLN A 55 6.99 10.05 -1.24
CA GLN A 55 6.25 10.61 -2.37
C GLN A 55 4.86 9.97 -2.45
N ARG A 56 3.87 10.73 -2.95
CA ARG A 56 2.53 10.24 -3.25
C ARG A 56 2.51 9.64 -4.66
N LEU A 57 1.96 8.43 -4.79
CA LEU A 57 1.91 7.68 -6.03
C LEU A 57 0.47 7.26 -6.35
N LYS A 58 -0.31 8.16 -6.96
CA LYS A 58 -1.73 7.94 -7.27
C LYS A 58 -1.93 6.68 -8.13
N ASN A 59 -1.30 6.66 -9.31
CA ASN A 59 -1.40 5.57 -10.29
C ASN A 59 -0.94 4.21 -9.71
N SER A 60 0.09 4.21 -8.85
CA SER A 60 0.55 2.97 -8.18
C SER A 60 -0.40 2.48 -7.10
N GLY A 61 -1.08 3.40 -6.40
CA GLY A 61 -2.11 3.06 -5.41
C GLY A 61 -3.36 2.45 -6.06
N GLU A 62 -3.80 3.04 -7.18
CA GLU A 62 -4.93 2.53 -7.99
C GLU A 62 -4.67 1.11 -8.52
N PHE A 63 -3.48 0.86 -9.06
CA PHE A 63 -3.10 -0.48 -9.54
C PHE A 63 -3.11 -1.52 -8.40
N LEU A 64 -2.55 -1.18 -7.23
CA LEU A 64 -2.55 -2.07 -6.07
C LEU A 64 -3.95 -2.33 -5.50
N LEU A 65 -4.84 -1.32 -5.52
CA LEU A 65 -6.25 -1.51 -5.16
C LEU A 65 -6.95 -2.50 -6.09
N HIS A 66 -6.68 -2.45 -7.40
CA HIS A 66 -7.23 -3.42 -8.36
C HIS A 66 -6.73 -4.85 -8.09
N VAL A 67 -5.44 -5.02 -7.81
CA VAL A 67 -4.87 -6.35 -7.47
C VAL A 67 -5.48 -6.92 -6.20
N ILE A 68 -5.62 -6.09 -5.15
CA ILE A 68 -6.25 -6.52 -3.89
C ILE A 68 -7.73 -6.83 -4.10
N LYS A 69 -8.48 -6.03 -4.88
CA LYS A 69 -9.90 -6.32 -5.14
C LYS A 69 -10.09 -7.63 -5.90
N ASN A 70 -9.19 -7.98 -6.81
CA ASN A 70 -9.18 -9.28 -7.47
C ASN A 70 -8.88 -10.43 -6.47
N ALA A 71 -7.98 -10.21 -5.51
CA ALA A 71 -7.73 -11.19 -4.43
C ALA A 71 -8.96 -11.38 -3.53
N GLU A 72 -9.64 -10.31 -3.12
CA GLU A 72 -10.91 -10.38 -2.37
C GLU A 72 -11.93 -11.25 -3.11
N CYS A 73 -12.19 -10.98 -4.40
CA CYS A 73 -13.19 -11.73 -5.17
C CYS A 73 -12.82 -13.21 -5.39
N ASN A 74 -11.53 -13.54 -5.50
CA ASN A 74 -11.09 -14.93 -5.52
C ASN A 74 -11.32 -15.65 -4.19
N THR A 75 -11.27 -14.94 -3.07
CA THR A 75 -11.48 -15.51 -1.73
C THR A 75 -12.96 -15.59 -1.36
N GLU A 76 -13.78 -14.62 -1.78
CA GLU A 76 -15.25 -14.68 -1.78
C GLU A 76 -15.74 -15.93 -2.53
N LEU A 77 -15.16 -16.22 -3.72
CA LEU A 77 -15.47 -17.43 -4.50
C LEU A 77 -15.12 -18.75 -3.79
N GLN A 78 -14.13 -18.71 -2.88
CA GLN A 78 -13.71 -19.88 -2.09
C GLN A 78 -14.46 -20.02 -0.76
N GLY A 79 -15.36 -19.07 -0.42
CA GLY A 79 -16.14 -19.11 0.83
C GLY A 79 -15.32 -18.88 2.10
N LEU A 80 -14.15 -18.24 1.97
CA LEU A 80 -13.23 -17.93 3.06
C LEU A 80 -13.48 -16.49 3.59
N ASP A 81 -13.21 -16.26 4.88
CA ASP A 81 -13.33 -14.92 5.47
C ASP A 81 -12.27 -13.96 4.93
N VAL A 82 -12.71 -12.82 4.41
CA VAL A 82 -11.86 -11.81 3.75
C VAL A 82 -11.13 -10.94 4.78
N ASP A 83 -11.73 -10.68 5.95
CA ASP A 83 -11.14 -9.77 6.94
C ASP A 83 -9.94 -10.38 7.69
N SER A 84 -9.94 -11.71 7.85
CA SER A 84 -8.82 -12.47 8.45
C SER A 84 -7.59 -12.57 7.55
N LEU A 85 -7.68 -12.28 6.25
CA LEU A 85 -6.59 -12.44 5.29
C LEU A 85 -5.45 -11.43 5.50
N VAL A 86 -4.21 -11.90 5.32
CA VAL A 86 -2.98 -11.11 5.39
C VAL A 86 -2.18 -11.26 4.10
N ILE A 87 -1.63 -10.16 3.58
CA ILE A 87 -0.79 -10.18 2.38
C ILE A 87 0.62 -10.65 2.74
N GLU A 88 0.89 -11.96 2.68
CA GLU A 88 2.20 -12.52 3.03
C GLU A 88 3.30 -12.14 2.04
N HIS A 89 3.02 -12.24 0.72
CA HIS A 89 4.04 -12.20 -0.33
C HIS A 89 3.66 -11.26 -1.48
N ILE A 90 4.65 -10.52 -1.96
CA ILE A 90 4.56 -9.52 -3.04
C ILE A 90 5.91 -9.51 -3.78
N GLN A 91 5.87 -9.56 -5.11
CA GLN A 91 7.03 -9.44 -6.02
C GLN A 91 6.83 -8.26 -6.97
#